data_AF-A0A395HVM8-F1
#
_entry.id   AF-A0A395HVM8-F1
#
_cell.length_a   1.000
_cell.length_b   1.000
_cell.length_c   1.000
_cell.angle_alpha   90.00
_cell.angle_beta   90.00
_cell.angle_gamma   90.00
#
_symmetry.space_group_name_H-M   'P 1'
#
loop_
_entity.id
_entity.type
_entity.pdbx_description
1 polymer ?
#
loop_
_entity_poly.entity_id
_entity_poly.type
_entity_poly.pdbx_seq_one_letter_code
_entity_poly.pdbx_strand_id
1 'polypeptide(L)'
;MFGLSTRRSAVGRSKCLSSTTSTTSATSTTTTPLQHRITQHRPGQSLLAYRDFHPSRTKTAFRPTWMPMRVKTPWIDALNESREAAKSSQEGRASSTPDSSSAAGPDLTPKRMADSHYKAVSHPYHPPRSILPLAQDKWLLDTYLNASGHIRLGSLLMDLDALAGVIAYRHTGDSVTTVTAAVDRITIEHPLMEICDLELSGQVTYATGRSSMEVSLQVAKAPPAGEEAKPEDVLITCAFTMVSLSPVTKKPVPVAPLLVETPEERLLFKKGEENYQAKKALRSRSLLEKAPDERESQLIHDMWTKQMSYI
;
A
#
# COMPACT_ATOMS: atom_id res chain seq x y z
N MET A 1 -23.57 -45.61 33.35
CA MET A 1 -24.60 -45.71 32.27
C MET A 1 -24.65 -44.38 31.53
N PHE A 2 -25.31 -44.35 30.36
CA PHE A 2 -25.34 -43.26 29.37
C PHE A 2 -24.06 -43.10 28.55
N GLY A 3 -24.09 -43.69 27.35
CA GLY A 3 -23.11 -43.44 26.28
C GLY A 3 -23.61 -42.36 25.32
N LEU A 4 -22.67 -41.67 24.68
CA LEU A 4 -22.95 -40.65 23.66
C LEU A 4 -22.77 -41.26 22.27
N SER A 5 -23.90 -41.56 21.63
CA SER A 5 -23.94 -42.01 20.23
C SER A 5 -23.94 -40.80 19.30
N THR A 6 -22.91 -40.65 18.48
CA THR A 6 -22.82 -39.57 17.48
C THR A 6 -22.83 -40.16 16.07
N ARG A 7 -24.03 -40.32 15.50
CA ARG A 7 -24.19 -40.56 14.05
C ARG A 7 -23.65 -39.35 13.27
N ARG A 8 -22.81 -39.59 12.27
CA ARG A 8 -22.62 -38.66 11.14
C ARG A 8 -23.13 -39.34 9.87
N SER A 9 -24.20 -38.79 9.28
CA SER A 9 -24.71 -39.26 7.99
C SER A 9 -23.79 -38.83 6.85
N ALA A 10 -23.57 -39.73 5.90
CA ALA A 10 -22.99 -39.40 4.61
C ALA A 10 -24.03 -38.68 3.72
N VAL A 11 -23.60 -37.67 2.98
CA VAL A 11 -24.36 -37.11 1.84
C VAL A 11 -23.67 -37.58 0.56
N GLY A 12 -24.42 -38.30 -0.27
CA GLY A 12 -23.90 -38.89 -1.51
C GLY A 12 -23.80 -37.91 -2.67
N ARG A 13 -22.91 -38.23 -3.61
CA ARG A 13 -22.93 -37.68 -4.97
C ARG A 13 -24.25 -38.03 -5.66
N SER A 14 -24.75 -37.15 -6.52
CA SER A 14 -25.60 -37.55 -7.63
C SER A 14 -25.13 -36.91 -8.94
N LYS A 15 -25.38 -37.61 -10.06
CA LYS A 15 -24.86 -37.33 -11.41
C LYS A 15 -26.02 -37.22 -12.41
N CYS A 16 -25.84 -36.40 -13.45
CA CYS A 16 -26.55 -36.45 -14.74
C CYS A 16 -28.08 -36.19 -14.68
N LEU A 17 -28.74 -35.57 -15.67
CA LEU A 17 -28.83 -35.99 -17.08
C LEU A 17 -29.23 -34.83 -18.02
N SER A 18 -29.15 -35.13 -19.32
CA SER A 18 -29.65 -34.36 -20.47
C SER A 18 -31.21 -34.40 -20.55
N SER A 19 -31.97 -33.82 -21.51
CA SER A 19 -31.73 -33.59 -22.95
C SER A 19 -32.86 -32.76 -23.63
N THR A 20 -32.66 -32.45 -24.93
CA THR A 20 -33.67 -32.38 -26.04
C THR A 20 -34.62 -31.19 -26.27
N THR A 21 -34.26 -30.38 -27.28
CA THR A 21 -35.01 -30.05 -28.54
C THR A 21 -36.46 -29.55 -28.57
N SER A 22 -36.69 -28.43 -29.27
CA SER A 22 -37.41 -28.35 -30.58
C SER A 22 -37.51 -26.87 -31.03
N THR A 23 -37.87 -26.41 -32.24
CA THR A 23 -37.77 -26.73 -33.69
C THR A 23 -38.56 -25.61 -34.42
N THR A 24 -38.30 -25.33 -35.72
CA THR A 24 -38.97 -24.33 -36.63
C THR A 24 -38.46 -22.86 -36.53
N SER A 25 -38.45 -22.01 -37.58
CA SER A 25 -38.68 -22.19 -39.04
C SER A 25 -38.08 -21.06 -39.93
N ALA A 26 -37.88 -21.42 -41.21
CA ALA A 26 -37.92 -20.69 -42.51
C ALA A 26 -38.32 -19.18 -42.57
N THR A 27 -37.90 -18.37 -43.55
CA THR A 27 -37.41 -18.60 -44.94
C THR A 27 -36.01 -17.92 -45.18
N SER A 28 -35.42 -17.62 -46.36
CA SER A 28 -35.86 -17.60 -47.78
C SER A 28 -34.69 -17.80 -48.81
N THR A 29 -35.01 -17.66 -50.10
CA THR A 29 -34.26 -17.91 -51.35
C THR A 29 -33.41 -16.75 -51.94
N THR A 30 -32.33 -17.07 -52.67
CA THR A 30 -31.98 -16.62 -54.06
C THR A 30 -30.86 -17.54 -54.63
N THR A 31 -30.57 -17.52 -55.95
CA THR A 31 -30.32 -18.74 -56.75
C THR A 31 -29.08 -18.70 -57.68
N THR A 32 -28.22 -19.74 -57.64
CA THR A 32 -27.26 -20.26 -58.68
C THR A 32 -26.06 -19.41 -59.17
N PRO A 33 -25.05 -20.00 -59.90
CA PRO A 33 -24.79 -21.43 -60.20
C PRO A 33 -23.37 -21.99 -59.89
N LEU A 34 -23.34 -23.32 -59.70
CA LEU A 34 -22.32 -24.34 -60.04
C LEU A 34 -20.93 -23.94 -60.59
N GLN A 35 -19.88 -24.51 -59.96
CA GLN A 35 -18.89 -25.31 -60.70
C GLN A 35 -18.33 -26.45 -59.83
N HIS A 36 -18.13 -27.63 -60.46
CA HIS A 36 -17.76 -28.89 -59.81
C HIS A 36 -16.24 -29.04 -59.69
N ARG A 37 -15.71 -29.39 -58.51
CA ARG A 37 -14.45 -30.15 -58.43
C ARG A 37 -14.37 -31.03 -57.17
N ILE A 38 -14.24 -32.32 -57.39
CA ILE A 38 -14.04 -33.35 -56.37
C ILE A 38 -12.53 -33.48 -56.10
N THR A 39 -12.08 -33.48 -54.83
CA THR A 39 -11.09 -34.46 -54.32
C THR A 39 -10.85 -34.38 -52.80
N GLN A 40 -11.06 -35.54 -52.15
CA GLN A 40 -10.26 -36.14 -51.05
C GLN A 40 -10.39 -35.65 -49.58
N HIS A 41 -10.30 -36.65 -48.70
CA HIS A 41 -10.37 -36.58 -47.23
C HIS A 41 -9.09 -36.02 -46.59
N ARG A 42 -9.24 -35.37 -45.42
CA ARG A 42 -8.33 -35.57 -44.27
C ARG A 42 -9.07 -35.30 -42.95
N PRO A 43 -8.98 -36.17 -41.93
CA PRO A 43 -9.62 -35.94 -40.64
C PRO A 43 -8.70 -35.16 -39.67
N GLY A 44 -9.33 -34.35 -38.80
CA GLY A 44 -8.72 -33.82 -37.59
C GLY A 44 -8.42 -32.32 -37.62
N GLN A 45 -9.12 -31.57 -36.77
CA GLN A 45 -8.52 -30.88 -35.62
C GLN A 45 -9.61 -30.41 -34.65
N SER A 46 -9.35 -30.54 -33.36
CA SER A 46 -10.27 -30.14 -32.29
C SER A 46 -10.34 -28.62 -32.16
N LEU A 47 -11.55 -28.06 -32.18
CA LEU A 47 -11.80 -26.66 -31.83
C LEU A 47 -11.65 -26.47 -30.31
N LEU A 48 -10.40 -26.37 -29.84
CA LEU A 48 -10.13 -25.70 -28.57
C LEU A 48 -10.35 -24.20 -28.80
N ALA A 49 -11.41 -23.66 -28.21
CA ALA A 49 -11.67 -22.22 -28.23
C ALA A 49 -10.49 -21.49 -27.57
N TYR A 50 -9.64 -20.88 -28.39
CA TYR A 50 -8.55 -20.05 -27.92
C TYR A 50 -9.18 -18.85 -27.19
N ARG A 51 -8.84 -18.65 -25.92
CA ARG A 51 -9.17 -17.39 -25.25
C ARG A 51 -8.25 -16.33 -25.84
N ASP A 52 -8.80 -15.48 -26.70
CA ASP A 52 -8.07 -14.37 -27.29
C ASP A 52 -7.61 -13.40 -26.19
N PHE A 53 -6.34 -13.54 -25.79
CA PHE A 53 -5.66 -12.55 -24.98
C PHE A 53 -5.43 -11.31 -25.85
N HIS A 54 -6.34 -10.34 -25.76
CA HIS A 54 -6.16 -9.06 -26.42
C HIS A 54 -4.82 -8.43 -26.00
N PRO A 55 -3.96 -8.02 -26.94
CA PRO A 55 -2.69 -7.38 -26.62
C PRO A 55 -2.98 -6.05 -25.89
N SER A 56 -2.39 -5.88 -24.70
CA SER A 56 -2.61 -4.68 -23.90
C SER A 56 -2.10 -3.43 -24.64
N ARG A 57 -2.86 -2.34 -24.55
CA ARG A 57 -2.49 -1.08 -25.20
C ARG A 57 -1.36 -0.43 -24.41
N THR A 58 -0.13 -0.48 -24.94
CA THR A 58 1.12 0.01 -24.33
C THR A 58 1.23 1.55 -24.20
N LYS A 59 0.11 2.27 -24.05
CA LYS A 59 0.04 3.73 -24.01
C LYS A 59 -0.79 4.28 -22.84
N THR A 60 -0.38 3.88 -21.64
CA THR A 60 -0.24 4.73 -20.45
C THR A 60 0.52 3.92 -19.41
N ALA A 61 1.82 4.18 -19.24
CA ALA A 61 2.51 3.71 -18.04
C ALA A 61 1.91 4.49 -16.87
N PHE A 62 1.04 3.85 -16.08
CA PHE A 62 0.48 4.45 -14.87
C PHE A 62 1.64 4.86 -13.96
N ARG A 63 1.82 6.17 -13.80
CA ARG A 63 2.73 6.73 -12.81
C ARG A 63 1.90 6.90 -11.54
N PRO A 64 2.25 6.25 -10.41
CA PRO A 64 1.58 6.51 -9.14
C PRO A 64 1.55 8.01 -8.88
N THR A 65 0.37 8.53 -8.55
CA THR A 65 0.06 9.97 -8.53
C THR A 65 1.00 10.78 -7.61
N TRP A 66 1.64 10.08 -6.67
CA TRP A 66 2.55 10.52 -5.62
C TRP A 66 4.03 10.58 -6.02
N MET A 67 4.48 9.69 -6.93
CA MET A 67 5.88 9.57 -7.33
C MET A 67 6.54 10.90 -7.79
N PRO A 68 5.92 11.72 -8.66
CA PRO A 68 6.54 12.97 -9.11
C PRO A 68 6.67 14.05 -8.02
N MET A 69 6.13 13.83 -6.81
CA MET A 69 6.32 14.75 -5.67
C MET A 69 7.46 14.33 -4.73
N ARG A 70 7.78 13.03 -4.65
CA ARG A 70 8.91 12.52 -3.85
C ARG A 70 10.26 12.76 -4.54
N VAL A 71 10.27 12.75 -5.88
CA VAL A 71 11.50 12.59 -6.67
C VAL A 71 11.57 13.66 -7.77
N LYS A 72 12.42 14.68 -7.58
CA LYS A 72 12.64 15.80 -8.51
C LYS A 72 13.43 15.37 -9.76
N THR A 73 14.44 14.52 -9.57
CA THR A 73 15.27 13.91 -10.63
C THR A 73 15.16 12.38 -10.53
N PRO A 74 14.96 11.63 -11.63
CA PRO A 74 14.87 10.18 -11.58
C PRO A 74 16.07 9.57 -10.85
N TRP A 75 15.83 8.56 -10.01
CA TRP A 75 16.88 8.02 -9.14
C TRP A 75 18.11 7.52 -9.89
N ILE A 76 17.93 7.00 -11.10
CA ILE A 76 19.05 6.55 -11.95
C ILE A 76 19.95 7.71 -12.39
N ASP A 77 19.37 8.88 -12.67
CA ASP A 77 20.10 10.08 -13.09
C ASP A 77 20.85 10.66 -11.89
N ALA A 78 20.16 10.85 -10.76
CA ALA A 78 20.76 11.28 -9.50
C ALA A 78 21.86 10.32 -8.98
N LEU A 79 21.72 9.01 -9.21
CA LEU A 79 22.76 8.03 -8.90
C LEU A 79 23.98 8.21 -9.81
N ASN A 80 23.78 8.41 -11.11
CA ASN A 80 24.88 8.64 -12.06
C ASN A 80 25.62 9.94 -11.72
N GLU A 81 24.91 11.04 -11.50
CA GLU A 81 25.46 12.31 -11.00
C GLU A 81 26.30 12.11 -9.73
N SER A 82 25.79 11.34 -8.74
CA SER A 82 26.52 11.06 -7.50
C SER A 82 27.80 10.23 -7.72
N ARG A 83 27.80 9.32 -8.70
CA ARG A 83 28.96 8.51 -9.07
C ARG A 83 30.01 9.33 -9.83
N GLU A 84 29.58 10.28 -10.66
CA GLU A 84 30.45 11.20 -11.38
C GLU A 84 31.09 12.22 -10.44
N ALA A 85 30.31 12.80 -9.51
CA ALA A 85 30.82 13.65 -8.45
C ALA A 85 31.84 12.93 -7.54
N ALA A 86 31.63 11.65 -7.24
CA ALA A 86 32.58 10.85 -6.46
C ALA A 86 33.90 10.59 -7.22
N LYS A 87 33.84 10.37 -8.55
CA LYS A 87 35.03 10.19 -9.40
C LYS A 87 35.84 11.48 -9.52
N SER A 88 35.20 12.60 -9.85
CA SER A 88 35.88 13.90 -9.95
C SER A 88 36.51 14.34 -8.62
N SER A 89 35.87 14.01 -7.49
CA SER A 89 36.42 14.23 -6.15
C SER A 89 37.64 13.34 -5.81
N GLN A 90 37.83 12.20 -6.49
CA GLN A 90 39.05 11.39 -6.35
C GLN A 90 40.19 11.92 -7.22
N GLU A 91 39.90 12.40 -8.43
CA GLU A 91 40.90 12.95 -9.36
C GLU A 91 41.41 14.34 -8.92
N GLY A 92 40.57 15.15 -8.26
CA GLY A 92 40.92 16.48 -7.76
C GLY A 92 41.68 16.53 -6.43
N ARG A 93 42.13 15.39 -5.85
CA ARG A 93 42.65 15.35 -4.46
C ARG A 93 44.09 15.85 -4.28
N ALA A 94 44.50 16.84 -5.07
CA ALA A 94 45.68 17.67 -4.84
C ALA A 94 45.23 19.13 -4.63
N SER A 95 45.47 19.67 -3.43
CA SER A 95 45.15 21.04 -2.98
C SER A 95 43.67 21.48 -3.01
N SER A 96 42.94 21.19 -1.93
CA SER A 96 42.08 22.18 -1.24
C SER A 96 41.54 21.63 0.07
N THR A 97 41.47 22.49 1.09
CA THR A 97 40.73 22.23 2.34
C THR A 97 39.24 22.37 2.04
N PRO A 98 38.36 21.45 2.45
CA PRO A 98 36.93 21.60 2.19
C PRO A 98 36.33 22.65 3.13
N ASP A 99 35.96 23.81 2.57
CA ASP A 99 35.18 24.83 3.28
C ASP A 99 33.83 24.25 3.75
N SER A 100 33.49 24.51 5.01
CA SER A 100 32.39 23.86 5.73
C SER A 100 30.99 24.44 5.42
N SER A 101 30.82 25.11 4.28
CA SER A 101 29.73 26.05 4.02
C SER A 101 28.73 25.59 2.94
N SER A 102 28.04 24.46 3.14
CA SER A 102 26.75 24.19 2.46
C SER A 102 25.86 23.09 3.07
N ALA A 103 26.28 22.43 4.16
CA ALA A 103 25.44 21.45 4.86
C ALA A 103 24.43 22.15 5.79
N ALA A 104 23.38 22.73 5.21
CA ALA A 104 22.24 23.22 5.98
C ALA A 104 21.67 22.09 6.86
N GLY A 105 21.60 22.32 8.17
CA GLY A 105 21.10 21.34 9.12
C GLY A 105 19.62 20.98 8.89
N PRO A 106 19.09 19.97 9.61
CA PRO A 106 17.64 19.77 9.66
C PRO A 106 16.97 21.04 10.18
N ASP A 107 15.89 21.46 9.52
CA ASP A 107 15.02 22.51 10.03
C ASP A 107 14.27 21.97 11.25
N LEU A 108 14.53 22.59 12.41
CA LEU A 108 13.93 22.23 13.70
C LEU A 108 12.92 23.29 14.18
N THR A 109 12.50 24.21 13.30
CA THR A 109 11.38 25.10 13.62
C THR A 109 10.14 24.25 13.93
N PRO A 110 9.41 24.51 15.04
CA PRO A 110 8.19 23.76 15.35
C PRO A 110 7.12 23.96 14.27
N LYS A 111 6.50 22.85 13.80
CA LYS A 111 5.54 22.86 12.68
C LYS A 111 4.16 22.37 13.12
N ARG A 112 3.10 22.86 12.50
CA ARG A 112 1.71 22.45 12.78
C ARG A 112 1.41 21.15 12.05
N MET A 113 0.47 20.33 12.54
CA MET A 113 0.10 19.08 11.82
C MET A 113 -0.37 19.39 10.39
N ALA A 114 -1.11 20.48 10.24
CA ALA A 114 -1.60 21.01 8.96
C ALA A 114 -0.50 21.31 7.92
N ASP A 115 0.73 21.64 8.33
CA ASP A 115 1.83 21.94 7.39
C ASP A 115 2.31 20.66 6.67
N SER A 116 2.22 19.53 7.38
CA SER A 116 2.53 18.20 6.83
C SER A 116 1.34 17.55 6.12
N HIS A 117 0.11 18.01 6.42
CA HIS A 117 -1.13 17.40 5.95
C HIS A 117 -1.21 17.33 4.43
N TYR A 118 -1.64 16.17 3.93
CA TYR A 118 -1.90 15.93 2.51
C TYR A 118 -3.31 15.33 2.36
N LYS A 119 -4.14 16.02 1.57
CA LYS A 119 -5.47 15.60 1.12
C LYS A 119 -5.68 16.05 -0.33
N ALA A 120 -6.69 15.49 -0.99
CA ALA A 120 -7.11 15.87 -2.32
C ALA A 120 -7.59 17.32 -2.36
N VAL A 121 -6.72 18.24 -2.81
CA VAL A 121 -7.15 19.57 -3.23
C VAL A 121 -7.51 19.50 -4.71
N SER A 122 -8.72 19.91 -5.06
CA SER A 122 -9.15 20.09 -6.45
C SER A 122 -8.35 21.24 -7.08
N HIS A 123 -7.41 20.90 -7.96
CA HIS A 123 -6.63 21.90 -8.68
C HIS A 123 -7.29 22.18 -10.05
N PRO A 124 -7.56 23.43 -10.46
CA PRO A 124 -8.33 23.73 -11.68
C PRO A 124 -7.79 23.10 -12.97
N TYR A 125 -6.49 22.83 -13.00
CA TYR A 125 -5.76 22.28 -14.15
C TYR A 125 -5.15 20.88 -13.94
N HIS A 126 -5.42 20.23 -12.81
CA HIS A 126 -4.89 18.89 -12.52
C HIS A 126 -5.89 18.05 -11.71
N PRO A 127 -6.07 16.76 -12.03
CA PRO A 127 -6.91 15.89 -11.20
C PRO A 127 -6.38 15.90 -9.75
N PRO A 128 -7.28 15.90 -8.74
CA PRO A 128 -6.89 15.91 -7.34
C PRO A 128 -5.98 14.72 -7.05
N ARG A 129 -4.70 15.00 -6.80
CA ARG A 129 -3.63 13.98 -6.84
C ARG A 129 -3.67 12.94 -5.71
N SER A 130 -4.63 13.08 -4.80
CA SER A 130 -4.87 12.17 -3.68
C SER A 130 -6.05 11.21 -3.87
N ILE A 131 -6.82 11.38 -4.95
CA ILE A 131 -7.86 10.43 -5.36
C ILE A 131 -7.26 9.38 -6.30
N LEU A 132 -7.51 8.11 -5.99
CA LEU A 132 -7.18 6.95 -6.81
C LEU A 132 -8.44 6.54 -7.61
N PRO A 133 -8.51 6.80 -8.93
CA PRO A 133 -9.73 6.67 -9.73
C PRO A 133 -10.03 5.22 -10.15
N LEU A 134 -10.21 4.34 -9.17
CA LEU A 134 -10.45 2.90 -9.36
C LEU A 134 -11.78 2.59 -10.06
N ALA A 135 -12.79 3.46 -9.93
CA ALA A 135 -14.07 3.28 -10.61
C ALA A 135 -14.05 3.81 -12.05
N GLN A 136 -13.25 4.85 -12.36
CA GLN A 136 -13.15 5.38 -13.74
C GLN A 136 -12.13 4.62 -14.60
N ASP A 137 -10.93 4.30 -14.09
CA ASP A 137 -9.89 3.64 -14.87
C ASP A 137 -9.86 2.13 -14.63
N LYS A 138 -10.42 1.39 -15.58
CA LYS A 138 -10.47 -0.08 -15.57
C LYS A 138 -9.09 -0.74 -15.66
N TRP A 139 -8.11 -0.11 -16.31
CA TRP A 139 -6.75 -0.65 -16.40
C TRP A 139 -6.00 -0.43 -15.10
N LEU A 140 -6.23 0.72 -14.46
CA LEU A 140 -5.75 0.95 -13.10
C LEU A 140 -6.36 -0.09 -12.14
N LEU A 141 -7.69 -0.22 -12.14
CA LEU A 141 -8.43 -1.16 -11.30
C LEU A 141 -7.87 -2.58 -11.35
N ASP A 142 -7.56 -3.11 -12.55
CA ASP A 142 -7.00 -4.46 -12.72
C ASP A 142 -5.65 -4.64 -11.97
N THR A 143 -4.86 -3.59 -11.83
CA THR A 143 -3.62 -3.61 -11.02
C THR A 143 -3.85 -3.52 -9.50
N TYR A 144 -5.07 -3.18 -9.07
CA TYR A 144 -5.49 -3.13 -7.66
C TYR A 144 -6.42 -4.28 -7.29
N LEU A 145 -6.95 -5.06 -8.22
CA LEU A 145 -7.76 -6.23 -7.92
C LEU A 145 -6.91 -7.50 -7.72
N ASN A 146 -7.50 -8.47 -7.01
CA ASN A 146 -7.04 -9.85 -6.97
C ASN A 146 -7.98 -10.74 -7.81
N ALA A 147 -7.63 -12.02 -7.97
CA ALA A 147 -8.40 -12.98 -8.76
C ALA A 147 -9.82 -13.28 -8.21
N SER A 148 -10.16 -12.83 -6.99
CA SER A 148 -11.52 -12.93 -6.42
C SER A 148 -12.32 -11.63 -6.50
N GLY A 149 -11.80 -10.59 -7.18
CA GLY A 149 -12.50 -9.31 -7.36
C GLY A 149 -12.41 -8.35 -6.17
N HIS A 150 -11.56 -8.63 -5.18
CA HIS A 150 -11.32 -7.74 -4.04
C HIS A 150 -10.06 -6.89 -4.23
N ILE A 151 -10.00 -5.73 -3.56
CA ILE A 151 -8.82 -4.87 -3.59
C ILE A 151 -7.62 -5.58 -2.92
N ARG A 152 -6.54 -5.70 -3.66
CA ARG A 152 -5.23 -6.19 -3.24
C ARG A 152 -4.59 -5.16 -2.31
N LEU A 153 -4.72 -5.38 -1.01
CA LEU A 153 -4.13 -4.54 0.04
C LEU A 153 -2.63 -4.26 -0.18
N GLY A 154 -1.88 -5.21 -0.77
CA GLY A 154 -0.48 -4.98 -1.15
C GLY A 154 -0.26 -3.85 -2.17
N SER A 155 -1.16 -3.64 -3.14
CA SER A 155 -1.09 -2.48 -4.04
C SER A 155 -1.29 -1.19 -3.26
N LEU A 156 -2.34 -1.14 -2.44
CA LEU A 156 -2.70 0.03 -1.64
C LEU A 156 -1.61 0.40 -0.63
N LEU A 157 -0.95 -0.59 -0.02
CA LEU A 157 0.17 -0.34 0.91
C LEU A 157 1.42 0.24 0.23
N MET A 158 1.65 -0.02 -1.07
CA MET A 158 2.72 0.66 -1.82
C MET A 158 2.44 2.15 -1.99
N ASP A 159 1.18 2.53 -2.27
CA ASP A 159 0.80 3.95 -2.34
C ASP A 159 0.79 4.63 -0.98
N LEU A 160 0.38 3.92 0.07
CA LEU A 160 0.42 4.44 1.44
C LEU A 160 1.86 4.69 1.91
N ASP A 161 2.82 3.80 1.62
CA ASP A 161 4.24 4.10 1.84
C ASP A 161 4.71 5.29 0.98
N ALA A 162 4.30 5.33 -0.30
CA ALA A 162 4.62 6.43 -1.21
C ALA A 162 4.18 7.79 -0.61
N LEU A 163 2.94 7.86 -0.12
CA LEU A 163 2.33 9.00 0.55
C LEU A 163 2.99 9.32 1.90
N ALA A 164 3.26 8.33 2.75
CA ALA A 164 3.93 8.51 4.04
C ALA A 164 5.26 9.26 3.88
N GLY A 165 6.06 8.87 2.89
CA GLY A 165 7.29 9.59 2.58
C GLY A 165 7.07 11.01 2.06
N VAL A 166 6.03 11.28 1.25
CA VAL A 166 5.72 12.66 0.79
C VAL A 166 5.33 13.56 1.97
N ILE A 167 4.49 13.06 2.89
CA ILE A 167 4.12 13.78 4.12
C ILE A 167 5.35 14.01 5.02
N ALA A 168 6.19 13.00 5.19
CA ALA A 168 7.39 13.12 6.00
C ALA A 168 8.41 14.12 5.39
N TYR A 169 8.60 14.14 4.06
CA TYR A 169 9.42 15.17 3.39
C TYR A 169 8.81 16.57 3.48
N ARG A 170 7.47 16.74 3.50
CA ARG A 170 6.84 18.04 3.81
C ARG A 170 7.21 18.53 5.21
N HIS A 171 7.25 17.63 6.20
CA HIS A 171 7.61 17.98 7.57
C HIS A 171 9.11 18.30 7.71
N THR A 172 9.99 17.48 7.14
CA THR A 172 11.45 17.58 7.37
C THR A 172 12.20 18.47 6.38
N GLY A 173 11.63 18.70 5.19
CA GLY A 173 12.33 19.30 4.06
C GLY A 173 13.36 18.37 3.41
N ASP A 174 14.00 18.89 2.35
CA ASP A 174 14.92 18.17 1.47
C ASP A 174 16.35 17.99 2.04
N SER A 175 16.68 18.62 3.18
CA SER A 175 18.04 18.57 3.77
C SER A 175 18.36 17.24 4.48
N VAL A 176 17.36 16.37 4.64
CA VAL A 176 17.51 15.05 5.27
C VAL A 176 17.05 13.93 4.33
N THR A 177 17.53 12.71 4.55
CA THR A 177 17.00 11.51 3.89
C THR A 177 16.01 10.84 4.83
N THR A 178 14.74 10.72 4.44
CA THR A 178 13.72 10.06 5.25
C THR A 178 13.43 8.65 4.75
N VAL A 179 13.34 7.68 5.67
CA VAL A 179 13.09 6.26 5.40
C VAL A 179 11.93 5.73 6.23
N THR A 180 11.20 4.76 5.68
CA THR A 180 10.18 4.00 6.44
C THR A 180 10.88 3.01 7.37
N ALA A 181 10.66 3.13 8.67
CA ALA A 181 11.28 2.25 9.68
C ALA A 181 10.32 1.16 10.16
N ALA A 182 9.01 1.42 10.18
CA ALA A 182 7.97 0.43 10.42
C ALA A 182 6.64 0.88 9.79
N VAL A 183 5.84 -0.11 9.36
CA VAL A 183 4.41 0.06 9.15
C VAL A 183 3.75 -0.48 10.41
N ASP A 184 3.03 0.38 11.12
CA ASP A 184 2.40 0.05 12.40
C ASP A 184 0.99 -0.53 12.17
N ARG A 185 0.14 -0.51 13.19
CA ARG A 185 -1.20 -1.12 13.12
C ARG A 185 -2.03 -0.54 11.97
N ILE A 186 -2.36 -1.40 11.01
CA ILE A 186 -3.37 -1.16 9.98
C ILE A 186 -4.71 -1.63 10.56
N THR A 187 -5.70 -0.74 10.60
CA THR A 187 -7.08 -1.05 11.00
C THR A 187 -7.97 -0.92 9.79
N ILE A 188 -8.70 -1.98 9.45
CA ILE A 188 -9.75 -1.94 8.44
C ILE A 188 -11.05 -1.62 9.19
N GLU A 189 -11.51 -0.38 9.09
CA GLU A 189 -12.73 0.09 9.75
C GLU A 189 -13.96 -0.46 9.01
N HIS A 190 -13.96 -0.35 7.67
CA HIS A 190 -15.01 -0.84 6.79
C HIS A 190 -14.42 -1.66 5.62
N PRO A 191 -14.94 -2.87 5.34
CA PRO A 191 -14.39 -3.73 4.29
C PRO A 191 -14.47 -3.14 2.86
N LEU A 192 -13.37 -3.27 2.10
CA LEU A 192 -13.23 -2.86 0.70
C LEU A 192 -14.02 -3.78 -0.28
N MET A 193 -15.35 -3.82 -0.15
CA MET A 193 -16.23 -4.69 -0.95
C MET A 193 -16.72 -4.06 -2.25
N GLU A 194 -16.80 -2.73 -2.29
CA GLU A 194 -17.32 -1.97 -3.43
C GLU A 194 -16.17 -1.36 -4.22
N ILE A 195 -16.24 -1.47 -5.56
CA ILE A 195 -15.34 -0.76 -6.46
C ILE A 195 -15.76 0.71 -6.47
N CYS A 196 -14.98 1.53 -5.78
CA CYS A 196 -15.15 2.97 -5.63
C CYS A 196 -13.78 3.65 -5.71
N ASP A 197 -13.77 4.94 -6.02
CA ASP A 197 -12.53 5.72 -5.97
C ASP A 197 -12.13 5.94 -4.52
N LEU A 198 -10.82 5.98 -4.26
CA LEU A 198 -10.28 6.08 -2.92
C LEU A 198 -9.57 7.42 -2.72
N GLU A 199 -9.96 8.19 -1.71
CA GLU A 199 -9.14 9.28 -1.21
C GLU A 199 -8.08 8.70 -0.27
N LEU A 200 -6.79 8.93 -0.57
CA LEU A 200 -5.71 8.71 0.38
C LEU A 200 -5.31 10.05 0.98
N SER A 201 -5.26 10.14 2.31
CA SER A 201 -4.89 11.35 3.04
C SER A 201 -4.04 11.02 4.26
N GLY A 202 -3.44 12.04 4.88
CA GLY A 202 -2.70 11.86 6.13
C GLY A 202 -1.83 13.05 6.53
N GLN A 203 -1.22 12.94 7.71
CA GLN A 203 -0.37 13.96 8.31
C GLN A 203 0.59 13.36 9.35
N VAL A 204 1.64 14.10 9.73
CA VAL A 204 2.44 13.76 10.91
C VAL A 204 1.62 14.06 12.15
N THR A 205 1.35 13.04 12.96
CA THR A 205 0.54 13.15 14.18
C THR A 205 1.38 13.15 15.46
N TYR A 206 2.58 12.59 15.42
CA TYR A 206 3.51 12.61 16.55
C TYR A 206 4.97 12.71 16.06
N ALA A 207 5.78 13.51 16.72
CA ALA A 207 7.19 13.69 16.42
C ALA A 207 8.01 13.60 17.71
N THR A 208 8.99 12.68 17.75
CA THR A 208 9.74 12.38 19.00
C THR A 208 10.76 13.45 19.41
N GLY A 209 11.01 14.48 18.60
CA GLY A 209 12.12 15.44 18.75
C GLY A 209 13.52 14.84 18.58
N ARG A 210 13.67 13.51 18.67
CA ARG A 210 14.80 12.75 18.13
C ARG A 210 14.55 12.52 16.63
N SER A 211 14.80 11.33 16.10
CA SER A 211 14.85 11.09 14.65
C SER A 211 13.61 10.45 14.05
N SER A 212 12.60 10.13 14.85
CA SER A 212 11.39 9.40 14.40
C SER A 212 10.15 10.26 14.51
N MET A 213 9.26 10.11 13.53
CA MET A 213 7.91 10.68 13.51
C MET A 213 6.90 9.59 13.12
N GLU A 214 5.67 9.71 13.60
CA GLU A 214 4.53 8.90 13.21
C GLU A 214 3.68 9.68 12.20
N VAL A 215 3.50 9.11 11.02
CA VAL A 215 2.59 9.60 9.99
C VAL A 215 1.32 8.77 10.07
N SER A 216 0.21 9.38 10.45
CA SER A 216 -1.10 8.73 10.36
C SER A 216 -1.69 8.95 8.98
N LEU A 217 -2.13 7.86 8.36
CA LEU A 217 -2.79 7.84 7.05
C LEU A 217 -4.20 7.30 7.16
N GLN A 218 -5.01 7.71 6.20
CA GLN A 218 -6.41 7.34 6.06
C GLN A 218 -6.70 7.00 4.60
N VAL A 219 -7.53 5.97 4.41
CA VAL A 219 -8.14 5.62 3.12
C VAL A 219 -9.65 5.73 3.30
N ALA A 220 -10.28 6.59 2.52
CA ALA A 220 -11.73 6.73 2.50
C ALA A 220 -12.27 6.51 1.08
N LYS A 221 -13.57 6.25 0.95
CA LYS A 221 -14.29 6.45 -0.32
C LYS A 221 -14.14 7.92 -0.71
N ALA A 222 -13.84 8.18 -1.98
CA ALA A 222 -13.71 9.55 -2.46
C ALA A 222 -15.07 10.27 -2.35
N PRO A 223 -15.15 11.38 -1.60
CA PRO A 223 -16.39 12.13 -1.48
C PRO A 223 -16.73 12.86 -2.80
N PRO A 224 -17.99 13.31 -2.99
CA PRO A 224 -18.34 14.24 -4.06
C PRO A 224 -17.43 15.48 -4.04
N ALA A 225 -17.21 16.07 -5.22
CA ALA A 225 -16.27 17.20 -5.35
C ALA A 225 -16.71 18.41 -4.51
N GLY A 226 -15.95 18.70 -3.44
CA GLY A 226 -16.23 19.78 -2.49
C GLY A 226 -16.82 19.33 -1.16
N GLU A 227 -17.14 18.05 -0.99
CA GLU A 227 -17.50 17.45 0.29
C GLU A 227 -16.30 16.81 1.00
N GLU A 228 -16.42 16.56 2.30
CA GLU A 228 -15.43 15.79 3.07
C GLU A 228 -15.89 14.35 3.28
N ALA A 229 -14.94 13.40 3.29
CA ALA A 229 -15.22 12.01 3.60
C ALA A 229 -15.78 11.89 5.03
N LYS A 230 -16.90 11.16 5.18
CA LYS A 230 -17.58 10.99 6.46
C LYS A 230 -16.96 9.81 7.23
N PRO A 231 -17.20 9.68 8.56
CA PRO A 231 -16.69 8.55 9.34
C PRO A 231 -17.05 7.16 8.77
N GLU A 232 -18.23 7.03 8.16
CA GLU A 232 -18.68 5.82 7.46
C GLU A 232 -17.97 5.56 6.12
N ASP A 233 -17.38 6.57 5.49
CA ASP A 233 -16.61 6.43 4.26
C ASP A 233 -15.18 5.95 4.52
N VAL A 234 -14.72 5.97 5.77
CA VAL A 234 -13.35 5.59 6.15
C VAL A 234 -13.18 4.08 6.11
N LEU A 235 -12.34 3.59 5.22
CA LEU A 235 -12.16 2.15 4.97
C LEU A 235 -10.97 1.60 5.75
N ILE A 236 -9.85 2.34 5.76
CA ILE A 236 -8.62 1.94 6.45
C ILE A 236 -8.01 3.14 7.19
N THR A 237 -7.56 2.91 8.42
CA THR A 237 -6.65 3.80 9.14
C THR A 237 -5.33 3.08 9.40
N CYS A 238 -4.19 3.77 9.26
CA CYS A 238 -2.89 3.17 9.57
C CYS A 238 -1.86 4.23 10.01
N ALA A 239 -0.77 3.76 10.60
CA ALA A 239 0.34 4.60 11.02
C ALA A 239 1.65 4.07 10.44
N PHE A 240 2.52 4.98 10.01
CA PHE A 240 3.85 4.70 9.50
C PHE A 240 4.89 5.39 10.38
N THR A 241 5.83 4.64 10.93
CA THR A 241 6.99 5.21 11.64
C THR A 241 8.06 5.56 10.62
N MET A 242 8.25 6.86 10.39
CA MET A 242 9.26 7.40 9.48
C MET A 242 10.48 7.90 10.28
N VAL A 243 11.68 7.71 9.75
CA VAL A 243 12.94 8.11 10.40
C VAL A 243 13.78 8.99 9.47
N SER A 244 14.24 10.12 9.99
CA SER A 244 15.14 11.03 9.28
C SER A 244 16.60 10.69 9.56
N LEU A 245 17.39 10.63 8.49
CA LEU A 245 18.81 10.33 8.47
C LEU A 245 19.58 11.47 7.79
N SER A 246 20.81 11.69 8.23
CA SER A 246 21.79 12.54 7.53
C SER A 246 22.06 11.96 6.13
N PRO A 247 21.93 12.73 5.04
CA PRO A 247 22.20 12.23 3.69
C PRO A 247 23.64 11.71 3.53
N VAL A 248 24.61 12.36 4.21
CA VAL A 248 26.03 12.01 4.18
C VAL A 248 26.35 10.85 5.12
N THR A 249 26.06 10.98 6.41
CA THR A 249 26.53 10.00 7.42
C THR A 249 25.61 8.80 7.60
N LYS A 250 24.40 8.84 7.04
CA LYS A 250 23.30 7.87 7.25
C LYS A 250 22.91 7.65 8.72
N LYS A 251 23.41 8.48 9.64
CA LYS A 251 23.03 8.45 11.07
C LYS A 251 21.70 9.19 11.29
N PRO A 252 20.91 8.81 12.30
CA PRO A 252 19.65 9.49 12.60
C PRO A 252 19.88 10.95 13.01
N VAL A 253 19.04 11.86 12.48
CA VAL A 253 19.08 13.31 12.74
C VAL A 253 17.78 13.78 13.39
N PRO A 254 17.79 14.86 14.19
CA PRO A 254 16.57 15.37 14.82
C PRO A 254 15.52 15.81 13.80
N VAL A 255 14.24 15.68 14.17
CA VAL A 255 13.08 16.16 13.40
C VAL A 255 12.41 17.32 14.12
N ALA A 256 11.81 18.24 13.37
CA ALA A 256 11.01 19.32 13.92
C ALA A 256 9.92 18.79 14.88
N PRO A 257 9.74 19.38 16.07
CA PRO A 257 8.63 19.06 16.95
C PRO A 257 7.30 19.56 16.37
N LEU A 258 6.20 18.94 16.76
CA LEU A 258 4.86 19.42 16.39
C LEU A 258 4.37 20.51 17.35
N LEU A 259 3.82 21.58 16.79
CA LEU A 259 2.90 22.49 17.47
C LEU A 259 1.51 21.88 17.46
N VAL A 260 0.89 21.86 18.64
CA VAL A 260 -0.38 21.17 18.89
C VAL A 260 -1.34 22.19 19.51
N GLU A 261 -2.19 22.77 18.68
CA GLU A 261 -3.02 23.93 19.05
C GLU A 261 -4.43 23.47 19.43
N THR A 262 -5.09 22.73 18.53
CA THR A 262 -6.51 22.37 18.63
C THR A 262 -6.75 21.18 19.58
N PRO A 263 -7.96 21.01 20.16
CA PRO A 263 -8.26 19.84 20.98
C PRO A 263 -8.14 18.51 20.21
N GLU A 264 -8.45 18.52 18.91
CA GLU A 264 -8.35 17.34 18.04
C GLU A 264 -6.89 16.96 17.79
N GLU A 265 -6.03 17.93 17.48
CA GLU A 265 -4.57 17.72 17.37
C GLU A 265 -4.00 17.16 18.68
N ARG A 266 -4.47 17.60 19.85
CA ARG A 266 -4.04 17.07 21.16
C ARG A 266 -4.41 15.60 21.34
N LEU A 267 -5.59 15.19 20.89
CA LEU A 267 -6.02 13.79 20.93
C LEU A 267 -5.18 12.93 19.97
N LEU A 268 -4.90 13.42 18.76
CA LEU A 268 -4.04 12.74 17.78
C LEU A 268 -2.59 12.62 18.28
N PHE A 269 -2.03 13.69 18.84
CA PHE A 269 -0.68 13.68 19.39
C PHE A 269 -0.54 12.71 20.56
N LYS A 270 -1.50 12.73 21.50
CA LYS A 270 -1.55 11.78 22.63
C LYS A 270 -1.65 10.33 22.16
N LYS A 271 -2.49 10.05 21.15
CA LYS A 271 -2.60 8.71 20.55
C LYS A 271 -1.29 8.26 19.90
N GLY A 272 -0.60 9.15 19.18
CA GLY A 272 0.72 8.86 18.59
C GLY A 272 1.83 8.67 19.63
N GLU A 273 1.78 9.40 20.76
CA GLU A 273 2.65 9.16 21.90
C GLU A 273 2.38 7.79 22.55
N GLU A 274 1.12 7.45 22.80
CA GLU A 274 0.71 6.13 23.31
C GLU A 274 1.18 4.99 22.39
N ASN A 275 1.00 5.15 21.07
CA ASN A 275 1.53 4.23 20.06
C ASN A 275 3.06 4.09 20.15
N TYR A 276 3.79 5.20 20.26
CA TYR A 276 5.25 5.20 20.39
C TYR A 276 5.72 4.48 21.66
N GLN A 277 5.10 4.75 22.81
CA GLN A 277 5.45 4.08 24.07
C GLN A 277 5.10 2.59 24.03
N ALA A 278 3.97 2.20 23.43
CA ALA A 278 3.60 0.80 23.23
C ALA A 278 4.63 0.05 22.35
N LYS A 279 5.06 0.66 21.24
CA LYS A 279 6.13 0.12 20.37
C LYS A 279 7.46 -0.03 21.11
N LYS A 280 7.84 0.97 21.91
CA LYS A 280 9.06 0.95 22.73
C LYS A 280 9.01 -0.14 23.80
N ALA A 281 7.87 -0.28 24.50
CA ALA A 281 7.64 -1.31 25.50
C ALA A 281 7.69 -2.72 24.90
N LEU A 282 7.05 -2.94 23.74
CA LEU A 282 7.08 -4.20 23.01
C LEU A 282 8.52 -4.59 22.61
N ARG A 283 9.32 -3.62 22.15
CA ARG A 283 10.74 -3.86 21.82
C ARG A 283 11.54 -4.33 23.03
N SER A 284 11.34 -3.70 24.20
CA SER A 284 11.99 -4.10 25.46
C SER A 284 11.43 -5.38 26.11
N ARG A 285 10.38 -5.99 25.53
CA ARG A 285 9.86 -7.30 25.94
C ARG A 285 10.51 -8.46 25.15
N SER A 286 11.57 -8.19 24.39
CA SER A 286 12.33 -9.24 23.71
C SER A 286 12.84 -10.28 24.72
N LEU A 287 12.49 -11.55 24.53
CA LEU A 287 12.94 -12.65 25.41
C LEU A 287 14.47 -12.86 25.40
N LEU A 288 15.17 -12.26 24.43
CA LEU A 288 16.64 -12.21 24.38
C LEU A 288 17.23 -11.14 25.32
N GLU A 289 16.46 -10.10 25.66
CA GLU A 289 16.87 -9.01 26.55
C GLU A 289 16.35 -9.21 27.98
N LYS A 290 15.19 -9.86 28.14
CA LYS A 290 14.51 -10.04 29.43
C LYS A 290 13.97 -11.46 29.57
N ALA A 291 14.20 -12.08 30.74
CA ALA A 291 13.63 -13.38 31.07
C ALA A 291 12.09 -13.35 31.06
N PRO A 292 11.42 -14.49 30.75
CA PRO A 292 9.97 -14.57 30.73
C PRO A 292 9.33 -14.07 32.03
N ASP A 293 8.19 -13.38 31.92
CA ASP A 293 7.40 -13.01 33.10
C ASP A 293 6.70 -14.25 33.72
N GLU A 294 6.08 -14.07 34.89
CA GLU A 294 5.42 -15.17 35.60
C GLU A 294 4.28 -15.80 34.77
N ARG A 295 3.55 -14.99 33.99
CA ARG A 295 2.43 -15.46 33.16
C ARG A 295 2.94 -16.20 31.93
N GLU A 296 4.00 -15.70 31.31
CA GLU A 296 4.71 -16.37 30.21
C GLU A 296 5.30 -17.70 30.70
N SER A 297 5.88 -17.74 31.90
CA SER A 297 6.44 -18.95 32.51
C SER A 297 5.36 -20.00 32.80
N GLN A 298 4.22 -19.60 33.36
CA GLN A 298 3.06 -20.46 33.56
C GLN A 298 2.52 -21.00 32.21
N LEU A 299 2.40 -20.14 31.19
CA LEU A 299 1.95 -20.54 29.85
C LEU A 299 2.90 -21.57 29.20
N ILE A 300 4.22 -21.38 29.34
CA ILE A 300 5.23 -22.34 28.85
C ILE A 300 5.10 -23.67 29.58
N HIS A 301 4.90 -23.67 30.90
CA HIS A 301 4.69 -24.88 31.69
C HIS A 301 3.41 -25.62 31.30
N ASP A 302 2.31 -24.90 31.08
CA ASP A 302 1.04 -25.46 30.60
C ASP A 302 1.17 -26.09 29.21
N MET A 303 1.88 -25.42 28.29
CA MET A 303 2.15 -25.94 26.95
C MET A 303 3.01 -27.21 27.00
N TRP A 304 4.07 -27.22 27.80
CA TRP A 304 4.94 -28.39 27.98
C TRP A 304 4.17 -29.57 28.61
N THR A 305 3.39 -29.32 29.65
CA THR A 305 2.59 -30.34 30.35
C THR A 305 1.54 -30.96 29.43
N LYS A 306 0.85 -30.13 28.62
CA LYS A 306 -0.06 -30.61 27.57
C LYS A 306 0.69 -31.47 26.55
N GLN A 307 1.88 -31.06 26.10
CA GLN A 307 2.63 -31.82 25.12
C GLN A 307 3.15 -33.17 25.66
N MET A 308 3.55 -33.23 26.94
CA MET A 308 3.90 -34.49 27.61
C MET A 308 2.72 -35.47 27.70
N SER A 309 1.46 -34.99 27.74
CA SER A 309 0.28 -35.88 27.76
C SER A 309 -0.03 -36.59 26.43
N TYR A 310 0.71 -36.28 25.36
CA TYR A 310 0.59 -36.90 24.04
C TYR A 310 1.74 -37.88 23.70
N ILE A 311 2.64 -38.14 24.66
CA ILE A 311 3.79 -39.07 24.53
C ILE A 311 3.55 -40.28 25.43
#